data_AF-A0A2N3B6Q3-F1
#
_entry.id   AF-A0A2N3B6Q3-F1
#
_cell.length_a   1.000
_cell.length_b   1.000
_cell.length_c   1.000
_cell.angle_alpha   90.00
_cell.angle_beta   90.00
_cell.angle_gamma   90.00
#
_symmetry.space_group_name_H-M   'P 1'
#
loop_
_entity.id
_entity.type
_entity.pdbx_description
1 polymer ?
#
loop_
_entity_poly.entity_id
_entity_poly.type
_entity_poly.pdbx_seq_one_letter_code
_entity_poly.pdbx_strand_id
1 'polypeptide(L)'
;TFGANPIKLAGYGLASETESLNAAAARLARSAGGEHTVILGAIGPLGVRLEPFGELATSEAEAAFGRQVDGLLAGGMLREMEVTGGMPKVRPWLAARASR
;
A
#
# COMPACT_ATOMS: atom_id res chain seq x y z
N THR A 1 -4.70 5.63 2.81
CA THR A 1 -3.40 5.08 3.29
C THR A 1 -2.21 5.43 2.39
N PHE A 2 -2.23 6.56 1.67
CA PHE A 2 -1.32 6.88 0.55
C PHE A 2 0.19 6.62 0.79
N GLY A 3 0.72 6.98 1.96
CA GLY A 3 2.13 6.82 2.29
C GLY A 3 2.45 5.69 3.27
N ALA A 4 1.50 4.82 3.58
CA ALA A 4 1.65 3.80 4.62
C ALA A 4 2.41 2.55 4.12
N ASN A 5 3.58 2.76 3.54
CA ASN A 5 4.51 1.70 3.13
C ASN A 5 5.78 1.78 4.00
N PRO A 6 6.54 0.69 4.16
CA PRO A 6 7.64 0.64 5.12
C PRO A 6 8.77 1.61 4.79
N ILE A 7 8.97 1.95 3.51
CA ILE A 7 10.01 2.90 3.07
C ILE A 7 9.70 4.31 3.56
N LYS A 8 8.45 4.77 3.40
CA LYS A 8 8.03 6.08 3.91
C LYS A 8 7.91 6.09 5.43
N LEU A 9 7.42 5.01 6.03
CA LEU A 9 7.24 4.89 7.48
C LEU A 9 8.58 4.80 8.23
N ALA A 10 9.66 4.33 7.58
CA ALA A 10 10.99 4.28 8.17
C ALA A 10 11.49 5.66 8.63
N GLY A 11 11.18 6.72 7.88
CA GLY A 11 11.53 8.10 8.27
C GLY A 11 10.87 8.57 9.58
N TYR A 12 9.86 7.85 10.06
CA TYR A 12 9.16 8.11 11.32
C TYR A 12 9.42 7.04 12.38
N GLY A 13 10.28 6.05 12.11
CA GLY A 13 10.49 4.90 13.01
C GLY A 13 9.33 3.90 13.04
N LEU A 14 8.39 3.97 12.09
CA LEU A 14 7.14 3.20 12.07
C LEU A 14 7.15 2.06 11.04
N ALA A 15 8.29 1.71 10.45
CA ALA A 15 8.37 0.72 9.38
C ALA A 15 7.88 -0.68 9.82
N SER A 16 8.11 -1.06 11.08
CA SER A 16 7.61 -2.31 11.66
C SER A 16 6.09 -2.32 11.86
N GLU A 17 5.45 -1.15 11.91
CA GLU A 17 4.02 -1.00 12.16
C GLU A 17 3.16 -0.97 10.88
N THR A 18 3.80 -1.11 9.70
CA THR A 18 3.17 -0.98 8.37
C THR A 18 1.83 -1.72 8.28
N GLU A 19 1.79 -3.00 8.58
CA GLU A 19 0.58 -3.83 8.47
C GLU A 19 -0.50 -3.34 9.44
N SER A 20 -0.12 -3.08 10.69
CA SER A 20 -1.04 -2.65 11.75
C SER A 20 -1.67 -1.29 11.46
N LEU A 21 -0.90 -0.33 10.94
CA LEU A 21 -1.37 1.00 10.56
C LEU A 21 -2.36 0.92 9.39
N ASN A 22 -2.06 0.10 8.39
CA ASN A 22 -2.97 -0.10 7.25
C ASN A 22 -4.25 -0.82 7.67
N ALA A 23 -4.15 -1.84 8.53
CA ALA A 23 -5.31 -2.57 9.04
C ALA A 23 -6.22 -1.66 9.87
N ALA A 24 -5.63 -0.84 10.75
CA ALA A 24 -6.37 0.15 11.54
C ALA A 24 -7.06 1.18 10.65
N ALA A 25 -6.37 1.70 9.62
CA ALA A 25 -6.94 2.66 8.69
C ALA A 25 -8.14 2.07 7.91
N ALA A 26 -8.05 0.82 7.45
CA ALA A 26 -9.15 0.15 6.76
C ALA A 26 -10.35 -0.10 7.68
N ARG A 27 -10.12 -0.51 8.93
CA ARG A 27 -11.19 -0.65 9.94
C ARG A 27 -11.88 0.68 10.24
N LEU A 28 -11.10 1.75 10.41
CA LEU A 28 -11.65 3.10 10.62
C LEU A 28 -12.52 3.54 9.44
N ALA A 29 -12.04 3.33 8.21
CA ALA A 29 -12.80 3.65 7.00
C ALA A 29 -14.12 2.86 6.93
N ARG A 30 -14.08 1.55 7.25
CA ARG A 30 -15.28 0.70 7.33
C ARG A 30 -16.27 1.23 8.37
N SER A 31 -15.81 1.54 9.58
CA SER A 31 -16.66 2.07 10.65
C SER A 31 -17.27 3.42 10.30
N ALA A 32 -16.57 4.26 9.53
CA ALA A 32 -17.06 5.56 9.10
C ALA A 32 -18.06 5.48 7.93
N GLY A 33 -17.88 4.53 7.00
CA GLY A 33 -18.75 4.36 5.84
C GLY A 33 -20.03 3.57 6.13
N GLY A 34 -19.97 2.58 7.02
CA GLY A 34 -21.09 1.66 7.28
C GLY A 34 -21.16 0.49 6.29
N GLU A 35 -22.24 -0.29 6.39
CA GLU A 35 -22.40 -1.61 5.74
C GLU A 35 -22.37 -1.59 4.20
N HIS A 36 -22.78 -0.47 3.59
CA HIS A 36 -22.93 -0.38 2.13
C HIS A 36 -21.83 0.43 1.43
N THR A 37 -20.74 0.75 2.12
CA THR A 37 -19.65 1.54 1.55
C THR A 37 -18.54 0.64 1.01
N VAL A 38 -18.12 0.92 -0.23
CA VAL A 38 -16.90 0.34 -0.79
C VAL A 38 -15.69 1.06 -0.19
N ILE A 39 -14.77 0.29 0.39
CA ILE A 39 -13.55 0.82 1.00
C ILE A 39 -12.37 0.48 0.09
N LEU A 40 -11.68 1.53 -0.36
CA LEU A 40 -10.54 1.45 -1.27
C LEU A 40 -9.22 1.75 -0.55
N GLY A 41 -8.16 1.11 -1.02
CA GLY A 41 -6.79 1.39 -0.60
C GLY A 41 -6.18 2.48 -1.45
N ALA A 42 -5.66 3.54 -0.84
CA ALA A 42 -4.86 4.53 -1.55
C ALA A 42 -3.38 4.15 -1.44
N ILE A 43 -2.74 3.83 -2.57
CA ILE A 43 -1.31 3.50 -2.66
C ILE A 43 -0.59 4.59 -3.46
N GLY A 44 0.24 5.34 -2.74
CA GLY A 44 1.13 6.35 -3.29
C GLY A 44 2.52 5.80 -3.59
N PRO A 45 3.39 6.63 -4.20
CA PRO A 45 4.75 6.23 -4.53
C PRO A 45 5.61 6.04 -3.28
N LEU A 46 6.62 5.17 -3.38
CA LEU A 46 7.63 4.96 -2.34
C LEU A 46 8.45 6.22 -2.05
N GLY A 47 8.49 7.16 -3.00
CA GLY A 47 9.31 8.38 -2.88
C GLY A 47 10.80 8.15 -3.16
N VAL A 48 11.15 6.97 -3.65
CA VAL A 48 12.52 6.60 -4.06
C VAL A 48 12.54 6.11 -5.50
N ARG A 49 13.70 6.24 -6.14
CA ARG A 49 13.91 5.76 -7.52
C ARG A 49 14.22 4.27 -7.50
N LEU A 50 13.66 3.54 -8.47
CA LEU A 50 13.99 2.14 -8.73
C LEU A 50 15.17 2.03 -9.69
N GLU A 51 15.85 0.89 -9.67
CA GLU A 51 16.85 0.53 -10.67
C GLU A 51 16.32 0.71 -12.12
N PRO A 52 17.16 1.13 -13.09
CA PRO A 52 18.58 1.50 -12.93
C PRO A 52 18.79 2.96 -12.46
N PHE A 53 17.70 3.69 -12.17
CA PHE A 53 17.75 5.13 -11.86
C PHE A 53 17.84 5.42 -10.35
N GLY A 54 17.88 4.38 -9.52
CA GLY A 54 18.06 4.42 -8.07
C GLY A 54 18.48 3.06 -7.55
N GLU A 55 18.66 2.98 -6.23
CA GLU A 55 19.27 1.82 -5.56
C GLU A 55 18.24 0.76 -5.14
N LEU A 56 16.94 1.07 -5.16
CA LEU A 56 15.91 0.12 -4.76
C LEU A 56 15.59 -0.84 -5.90
N ALA A 57 15.73 -2.14 -5.66
CA ALA A 57 15.35 -3.16 -6.62
C ALA A 57 13.83 -3.20 -6.80
N THR A 58 13.38 -3.69 -7.96
CA THR A 58 11.94 -3.84 -8.23
C THR A 58 11.28 -4.82 -7.25
N SER A 59 11.98 -5.90 -6.89
CA SER A 59 11.50 -6.89 -5.91
C SER A 59 11.36 -6.32 -4.49
N GLU A 60 12.24 -5.41 -4.09
CA GLU A 60 12.14 -4.73 -2.79
C GLU A 60 10.96 -3.75 -2.77
N ALA A 61 10.70 -3.08 -3.89
CA ALA A 61 9.50 -2.26 -4.05
C ALA A 61 8.23 -3.11 -3.95
N GLU A 62 8.17 -4.25 -4.64
CA GLU A 62 7.06 -5.21 -4.54
C GLU A 62 6.86 -5.70 -3.10
N ALA A 63 7.94 -6.05 -2.39
CA ALA A 63 7.86 -6.45 -0.99
C ALA A 63 7.31 -5.33 -0.09
N ALA A 64 7.76 -4.09 -0.29
CA ALA A 64 7.29 -2.93 0.45
C ALA A 64 5.79 -2.67 0.23
N PHE A 65 5.34 -2.75 -1.03
CA PHE A 65 3.91 -2.65 -1.34
C PHE A 65 3.11 -3.83 -0.82
N GLY A 66 3.68 -5.03 -0.85
CA GLY A 66 3.06 -6.24 -0.31
C GLY A 66 2.66 -6.05 1.14
N ARG A 67 3.55 -5.54 1.98
CA ARG A 67 3.26 -5.26 3.39
C ARG A 67 2.10 -4.27 3.58
N GLN A 68 2.06 -3.21 2.76
CA GLN A 68 0.96 -2.25 2.78
C GLN A 68 -0.38 -2.91 2.38
N VAL A 69 -0.38 -3.66 1.29
CA VAL A 69 -1.55 -4.40 0.77
C VAL A 69 -2.06 -5.39 1.81
N ASP A 70 -1.15 -6.16 2.41
CA ASP A 70 -1.50 -7.21 3.37
C ASP A 70 -2.16 -6.62 4.63
N GLY A 71 -1.64 -5.49 5.13
CA GLY A 71 -2.28 -4.75 6.21
C GLY A 71 -3.69 -4.25 5.84
N LEU A 72 -3.86 -3.69 4.65
CA LEU A 72 -5.15 -3.21 4.18
C LEU A 72 -6.20 -4.33 4.07
N LEU A 73 -5.80 -5.48 3.50
CA LEU A 73 -6.65 -6.66 3.39
C LEU A 73 -7.03 -7.21 4.76
N ALA A 74 -6.09 -7.28 5.70
CA ALA A 74 -6.35 -7.71 7.08
C ALA A 74 -7.31 -6.76 7.84
N GLY A 75 -7.42 -5.51 7.40
CA GLY A 75 -8.37 -4.53 7.94
C GLY A 75 -9.75 -4.53 7.27
N GLY A 76 -10.02 -5.42 6.30
CA GLY A 76 -11.32 -5.54 5.64
C GLY A 76 -11.54 -4.56 4.48
N MET A 77 -10.47 -4.02 3.90
CA MET A 77 -10.51 -3.28 2.64
C MET A 77 -10.93 -4.22 1.49
N LEU A 78 -11.77 -3.73 0.57
CA LEU A 78 -12.03 -4.45 -0.68
C LEU A 78 -10.81 -4.37 -1.59
N ARG A 79 -10.64 -5.36 -2.47
CA ARG A 79 -9.43 -5.52 -3.26
C ARG A 79 -9.35 -4.61 -4.48
N GLU A 80 -9.64 -3.34 -4.26
CA GLU A 80 -9.59 -2.32 -5.27
C GLU A 80 -8.74 -1.16 -4.72
N MET A 81 -7.76 -0.75 -5.54
CA MET A 81 -6.68 0.12 -5.10
C MET A 81 -6.44 1.24 -6.11
N GLU A 82 -6.36 2.46 -5.61
CA GLU A 82 -5.90 3.58 -6.41
C GLU A 82 -4.37 3.66 -6.34
N VAL A 83 -3.72 3.44 -7.48
CA VAL A 83 -2.26 3.53 -7.64
C VAL A 83 -1.91 4.72 -8.51
N THR A 84 -1.22 5.70 -7.92
CA THR A 84 -0.79 6.89 -8.67
C THR A 84 0.23 6.58 -9.78
N GLY A 85 0.25 7.41 -10.82
CA GLY A 85 1.00 7.19 -12.06
C GLY A 85 2.53 7.15 -11.94
N GLY A 86 3.12 7.50 -10.79
CA GLY A 86 4.57 7.61 -10.60
C GLY A 86 5.34 6.28 -10.52
N MET A 87 4.75 5.15 -10.93
CA MET A 87 5.27 3.80 -10.65
C MET A 87 5.04 2.78 -11.78
N PRO A 88 5.52 3.01 -13.01
CA PRO A 88 5.18 2.18 -14.17
C PRO A 88 5.59 0.70 -14.04
N LYS A 89 6.71 0.39 -13.36
CA LYS A 89 7.25 -0.99 -13.27
C LYS A 89 6.46 -1.91 -12.34
N VAL A 90 5.93 -1.38 -11.24
CA VAL A 90 5.23 -2.14 -10.18
C VAL A 90 3.72 -2.04 -10.29
N ARG A 91 3.18 -1.13 -11.11
CA ARG A 91 1.75 -1.00 -11.37
C ARG A 91 1.08 -2.30 -11.86
N PRO A 92 1.65 -3.05 -12.82
CA PRO A 92 1.06 -4.32 -13.26
C PRO A 92 0.99 -5.36 -12.12
N TRP A 93 2.04 -5.43 -11.29
CA TRP A 93 2.10 -6.33 -10.14
C TRP A 93 1.05 -5.99 -9.08
N LEU A 94 0.92 -4.70 -8.74
CA LEU A 94 -0.09 -4.21 -7.79
C LEU A 94 -1.52 -4.53 -8.28
N ALA A 95 -1.81 -4.27 -9.55
CA ALA A 95 -3.10 -4.57 -10.15
C ALA A 95 -3.42 -6.08 -10.08
N ALA A 96 -2.46 -6.94 -10.41
CA ALA A 96 -2.64 -8.40 -10.35
C ALA A 96 -2.85 -8.94 -8.93
N ARG A 97 -2.34 -8.27 -7.89
CA ARG A 97 -2.57 -8.64 -6.49
C ARG A 97 -3.94 -8.18 -5.97
N ALA A 98 -4.44 -7.08 -6.51
CA ALA A 98 -5.77 -6.55 -6.20
C ALA A 98 -6.89 -7.42 -6.82
N SER A 99 -6.69 -8.02 -7.99
CA SER A 99 -7.77 -8.76 -8.68
C SER A 99 -8.01 -10.24 -8.27
N ARG A 100 -7.31 -10.79 -7.28
CA ARG A 100 -7.59 -12.13 -6.69
C ARG A 100 -8.34 -11.96 -5.40
#